data_AF-A0A3B1AI00-F1
#
_entry.id   AF-A0A3B1AI00-F1
#
_cell.length_a   1.000
_cell.length_b   1.000
_cell.length_c   1.000
_cell.angle_alpha   90.00
_cell.angle_beta   90.00
_cell.angle_gamma   90.00
#
_symmetry.space_group_name_H-M   'P 1'
#
loop_
_entity.id
_entity.type
_entity.pdbx_description
1 polymer ?
#
loop_
_entity_poly.entity_id
_entity_poly.type
_entity_poly.pdbx_seq_one_letter_code
_entity_poly.pdbx_strand_id
1 'polypeptide(L)'
;MQNATLHIKVKQEVADGLKALSGKRHTSVGELVRQAVISSYQLELISSLNIQQKRALEAYRGNYISLSRLAEEMGMNPWDIRLWLKDHDIPQNNSFIEDDVNNA
;
A
#
# COMPACT_ATOMS: atom_id res chain seq x y z
N MET A 1 -17.06 -0.30 0.91
CA MET A 1 -15.92 0.24 1.69
C MET A 1 -16.28 0.19 3.16
N GLN A 2 -15.50 -0.54 3.97
CA GLN A 2 -15.67 -0.50 5.43
C GLN A 2 -14.98 0.78 5.94
N ASN A 3 -15.73 1.69 6.56
CA ASN A 3 -15.18 2.91 7.16
C ASN A 3 -15.01 2.68 8.66
N ALA A 4 -13.77 2.81 9.16
CA ALA A 4 -13.46 2.83 10.58
C ALA A 4 -13.05 4.25 10.99
N THR A 5 -13.53 4.71 12.15
CA THR A 5 -13.15 6.00 12.73
C THR A 5 -12.25 5.77 13.93
N LEU A 6 -11.07 6.40 13.91
CA LEU A 6 -10.08 6.30 14.98
C LEU A 6 -9.96 7.64 15.70
N HIS A 7 -10.06 7.61 17.03
CA HIS A 7 -9.82 8.77 17.89
C HIS A 7 -8.42 8.68 18.50
N ILE A 8 -7.51 9.55 18.06
CA ILE A 8 -6.12 9.56 18.50
C ILE A 8 -5.87 10.77 19.40
N LYS A 9 -5.35 10.53 20.60
CA LYS A 9 -4.82 11.61 21.45
C LYS A 9 -3.38 11.90 21.04
N VAL A 10 -3.10 13.15 20.71
CA VAL A 10 -1.75 13.63 20.38
C VAL A 10 -1.37 14.77 21.31
N LYS A 11 -0.08 14.98 21.49
CA LYS A 11 0.44 16.14 22.24
C LYS A 11 0.05 17.44 21.53
N GLN A 12 -0.15 18.51 22.31
CA GLN A 12 -0.52 19.84 21.81
C GLN A 12 0.43 20.32 20.71
N GLU A 13 1.75 20.23 20.95
CA GLU A 13 2.80 20.64 20.01
C GLU A 13 2.68 19.94 18.64
N VAL A 14 2.33 18.66 18.64
CA VAL A 14 2.12 17.86 17.43
C VAL A 14 0.85 18.30 16.71
N ALA A 15 -0.23 18.58 17.44
CA ALA A 15 -1.47 19.07 16.87
C ALA A 15 -1.30 20.42 16.18
N ASP A 16 -0.54 21.33 16.78
CA ASP A 16 -0.25 22.66 16.22
C ASP A 16 0.61 22.54 14.96
N GLY A 17 1.62 21.67 14.97
CA GLY A 17 2.42 21.34 13.80
C GLY A 17 1.58 20.75 12.65
N LEU A 18 0.67 19.82 12.96
CA LEU A 18 -0.21 19.21 11.96
C LEU A 18 -1.17 20.24 11.34
N LYS A 19 -1.75 21.14 12.14
CA LYS A 19 -2.62 22.22 11.63
C LYS A 19 -1.86 23.18 10.71
N ALA A 20 -0.65 23.58 11.10
CA ALA A 20 0.18 24.45 10.28
C ALA A 20 0.56 23.79 8.95
N LEU A 21 0.93 22.50 9.00
CA LEU A 21 1.29 21.73 7.82
C LEU A 21 0.09 21.49 6.88
N SER A 22 -1.10 21.23 7.44
CA SER A 22 -2.31 21.00 6.66
C SER A 22 -2.72 22.26 5.90
N GLY A 23 -2.59 23.44 6.53
CA GLY A 23 -2.80 24.73 5.89
C GLY A 23 -1.84 24.97 4.72
N LYS A 24 -0.55 24.68 4.89
CA LYS A 24 0.47 24.82 3.82
C LYS A 24 0.24 23.87 2.65
N ARG A 25 -0.27 22.66 2.90
CA ARG A 25 -0.48 21.62 1.89
C ARG A 25 -1.90 21.59 1.31
N HIS A 26 -2.76 22.54 1.68
CA HIS A 26 -4.17 22.58 1.29
C HIS A 26 -4.90 21.24 1.50
N THR A 27 -4.63 20.59 2.63
CA THR A 27 -5.22 19.29 2.98
C THR A 27 -5.78 19.30 4.40
N SER A 28 -6.46 18.23 4.81
CA SER A 28 -6.97 18.09 6.17
C SER A 28 -5.94 17.47 7.11
N VAL A 29 -6.04 17.79 8.41
CA VAL A 29 -5.24 17.11 9.44
C VAL A 29 -5.48 15.59 9.42
N GLY A 30 -6.73 15.17 9.20
CA GLY A 30 -7.08 13.76 9.09
C GLY A 30 -6.41 13.05 7.90
N GLU A 31 -6.20 13.74 6.78
CA GLU A 31 -5.44 13.21 5.64
C GLU A 31 -3.97 13.03 6.01
N LEU A 32 -3.35 14.01 6.64
CA LEU A 32 -1.94 13.91 7.07
C LEU A 32 -1.74 12.74 8.04
N VAL A 33 -2.67 12.56 8.98
CA VAL A 33 -2.64 11.44 9.93
C VAL A 33 -2.84 10.10 9.19
N ARG A 34 -3.76 10.02 8.23
CA ARG A 34 -3.94 8.81 7.41
C ARG A 34 -2.68 8.48 6.61
N GLN A 35 -2.05 9.45 5.97
CA GLN A 35 -0.79 9.27 5.25
C GLN A 35 0.35 8.80 6.17
N ALA A 36 0.46 9.38 7.38
CA ALA A 36 1.45 8.97 8.36
C ALA A 36 1.23 7.52 8.82
N VAL A 37 -0.02 7.16 9.14
CA VAL A 37 -0.42 5.80 9.51
C VAL A 37 -0.08 4.82 8.38
N ILE A 38 -0.52 5.09 7.15
CA ILE A 38 -0.22 4.26 5.98
C ILE A 38 1.30 4.10 5.82
N SER A 39 2.07 5.19 5.89
CA SER A 39 3.52 5.14 5.75
C SER A 39 4.20 4.34 6.87
N SER A 40 3.74 4.44 8.11
CA SER A 40 4.32 3.71 9.24
C SER A 40 4.03 2.21 9.17
N TYR A 41 2.80 1.81 8.79
CA TYR A 41 2.44 0.39 8.65
C TYR A 41 2.99 -0.25 7.36
N GLN A 42 3.13 0.52 6.28
CA GLN A 42 3.85 0.05 5.08
C GLN A 42 5.34 -0.15 5.36
N LEU A 43 5.94 0.67 6.22
CA LEU A 43 7.35 0.55 6.58
C LEU A 43 7.64 -0.72 7.37
N GLU A 44 6.84 -1.10 8.35
CA GLU A 44 7.11 -2.31 9.14
C GLU A 44 7.06 -3.59 8.29
N LEU A 45 6.21 -3.65 7.27
CA LEU A 45 6.04 -4.86 6.46
C LEU A 45 6.93 -4.93 5.22
N ILE A 46 7.25 -3.78 4.59
CA ILE A 46 8.34 -3.70 3.61
C ILE A 46 9.70 -3.84 4.30
N SER A 47 9.82 -3.49 5.59
CA SER A 47 11.08 -3.66 6.33
C SER A 47 11.46 -5.11 6.59
N SER A 48 10.47 -6.03 6.71
CA SER A 48 10.73 -7.47 6.82
C SER A 48 11.17 -8.13 5.52
N LEU A 49 10.95 -7.48 4.38
CA LEU A 49 11.43 -7.99 3.09
C LEU A 49 12.93 -7.79 2.95
N ASN A 50 13.63 -8.79 2.43
CA ASN A 50 15.03 -8.62 2.05
C ASN A 50 15.14 -7.72 0.80
N ILE A 51 16.37 -7.30 0.47
CA ILE A 51 16.57 -6.34 -0.64
C ILE A 51 16.14 -6.89 -2.01
N GLN A 52 16.21 -8.20 -2.22
CA GLN A 52 15.80 -8.86 -3.46
C GLN A 52 14.28 -8.84 -3.60
N GLN A 53 13.56 -9.18 -2.53
CA GLN A 53 12.09 -9.13 -2.45
C GLN A 53 11.56 -7.70 -2.66
N LYS A 54 12.22 -6.69 -2.07
CA LYS A 54 11.84 -5.28 -2.30
C LYS A 54 11.99 -4.88 -3.77
N ARG A 55 13.08 -5.28 -4.42
CA ARG A 55 13.31 -5.01 -5.85
C ARG A 55 12.29 -5.73 -6.72
N ALA A 56 11.95 -6.98 -6.41
CA ALA A 56 10.93 -7.73 -7.12
C ALA A 56 9.56 -7.06 -6.98
N LEU A 57 9.19 -6.60 -5.78
CA LEU A 57 7.95 -5.89 -5.56
C LEU A 57 7.86 -4.58 -6.36
N GLU A 58 8.92 -3.76 -6.34
CA GLU A 58 8.97 -2.52 -7.14
C GLU A 58 8.94 -2.82 -8.65
N ALA A 59 9.62 -3.88 -9.11
CA ALA A 59 9.56 -4.33 -10.49
C ALA A 59 8.14 -4.76 -10.89
N TYR A 60 7.42 -5.44 -10.00
CA TYR A 60 6.02 -5.84 -10.22
C TYR A 60 5.11 -4.62 -10.30
N ARG A 61 5.25 -3.66 -9.38
CA ARG A 61 4.50 -2.38 -9.40
C ARG A 61 4.77 -1.58 -10.67
N GLY A 62 6.00 -1.64 -11.18
CA GLY A 62 6.42 -1.03 -12.43
C GLY A 62 6.03 -1.81 -13.70
N ASN A 63 5.28 -2.91 -13.59
CA ASN A 63 4.91 -3.79 -14.71
C ASN A 63 6.10 -4.45 -15.44
N TYR A 64 7.26 -4.54 -14.80
CA TYR A 64 8.46 -5.17 -15.39
C TYR A 64 8.51 -6.69 -15.21
N ILE A 65 7.78 -7.23 -14.22
CA ILE A 65 7.68 -8.67 -13.97
C ILE A 65 6.22 -9.09 -13.76
N SER A 66 5.93 -10.35 -14.06
CA SER A 66 4.60 -10.94 -13.86
C SER A 66 4.34 -11.29 -12.39
N LEU A 67 3.07 -11.53 -12.04
CA LEU A 67 2.67 -12.03 -10.72
C LEU A 67 3.36 -13.35 -10.36
N SER A 68 3.50 -14.27 -11.32
CA SER A 68 4.18 -15.56 -11.10
C SER A 68 5.66 -15.34 -10.77
N ARG A 69 6.33 -14.40 -11.44
CA ARG A 69 7.72 -14.07 -11.15
C ARG A 69 7.88 -13.41 -9.78
N LEU A 70 6.93 -12.56 -9.38
CA LEU A 70 6.91 -12.02 -8.03
C LEU A 70 6.74 -13.14 -6.98
N ALA A 71 5.87 -14.12 -7.24
CA ALA A 71 5.65 -15.25 -6.34
C ALA A 71 6.96 -16.03 -6.09
N GLU A 72 7.71 -16.33 -7.15
CA GLU A 72 9.03 -16.98 -7.08
C GLU A 72 10.00 -16.20 -6.18
N GLU A 73 10.18 -14.89 -6.44
CA GLU A 73 11.12 -14.05 -5.69
C GLU A 73 10.70 -13.84 -4.22
N MET A 74 9.40 -13.93 -3.94
CA MET A 74 8.84 -13.84 -2.60
C MET A 74 8.87 -15.19 -1.85
N GLY A 75 9.21 -16.29 -2.53
CA GLY A 75 9.16 -17.63 -1.96
C GLY A 75 7.74 -18.09 -1.64
N MET A 76 6.76 -17.58 -2.38
CA MET A 76 5.32 -17.80 -2.18
C MET A 76 4.73 -18.51 -3.40
N ASN A 77 3.59 -19.19 -3.23
CA ASN A 77 2.84 -19.67 -4.39
C ASN A 77 1.98 -18.52 -5.01
N PRO A 78 1.46 -18.68 -6.25
CA PRO A 78 0.67 -17.64 -6.92
C PRO A 78 -0.63 -17.25 -6.21
N TRP A 79 -1.18 -18.09 -5.34
CA TRP A 79 -2.39 -17.78 -4.58
C TRP A 79 -2.04 -16.98 -3.31
N ASP A 80 -1.01 -17.40 -2.59
CA ASP A 80 -0.49 -16.72 -1.41
C ASP A 80 -0.06 -15.29 -1.73
N ILE A 81 0.62 -15.09 -2.88
CA ILE A 81 1.05 -13.75 -3.28
C ILE A 81 -0.13 -12.84 -3.61
N ARG A 82 -1.24 -13.37 -4.17
CA ARG A 82 -2.44 -12.57 -4.45
C ARG A 82 -3.09 -12.12 -3.14
N LEU A 83 -3.18 -13.02 -2.18
CA LEU A 83 -3.71 -12.70 -0.86
C LEU A 83 -2.80 -11.67 -0.17
N TRP A 84 -1.48 -11.89 -0.20
CA TRP A 84 -0.50 -10.95 0.34
C TRP A 84 -0.62 -9.57 -0.33
N LEU A 85 -0.68 -9.49 -1.65
CA LEU A 85 -0.86 -8.20 -2.33
C LEU A 85 -2.17 -7.51 -1.93
N LYS A 86 -3.27 -8.26 -1.80
CA LYS A 86 -4.57 -7.74 -1.37
C LYS A 86 -4.53 -7.23 0.08
N ASP A 87 -3.95 -7.99 0.98
CA ASP A 87 -3.85 -7.66 2.41
C ASP A 87 -2.97 -6.42 2.64
N HIS A 88 -2.07 -6.12 1.71
CA HIS A 88 -1.18 -4.96 1.75
C HIS A 88 -1.61 -3.80 0.84
N ASP A 89 -2.84 -3.82 0.33
CA ASP A 89 -3.39 -2.79 -0.58
C ASP A 89 -2.48 -2.51 -1.80
N ILE A 90 -1.78 -3.53 -2.29
CA ILE A 90 -0.98 -3.43 -3.51
C ILE A 90 -1.86 -3.83 -4.69
N PRO A 91 -2.10 -2.94 -5.68
CA PRO A 91 -2.90 -3.25 -6.84
C PRO A 91 -2.36 -4.49 -7.55
N GLN A 92 -3.22 -5.47 -7.80
CA GLN A 92 -2.87 -6.57 -8.67
C GLN A 92 -2.96 -6.06 -10.11
N ASN A 93 -1.86 -6.14 -10.86
CA ASN A 93 -1.83 -5.90 -12.30
C ASN A 93 -2.51 -7.07 -13.01
N ASN A 94 -3.82 -7.16 -12.82
CA ASN A 94 -4.68 -8.02 -13.59
C ASN A 94 -5.04 -7.18 -14.82
N SER A 95 -4.48 -7.53 -15.97
CA SER A 95 -4.96 -7.03 -17.26
C SER A 95 -6.37 -7.54 -17.59
N PHE A 96 -7.07 -8.16 -16.63
CA PHE A 96 -8.46 -8.55 -16.74
C PHE A 96 -9.35 -7.32 -16.66
N ILE A 97 -9.87 -6.92 -17.80
CA ILE A 97 -10.95 -5.94 -17.92
C ILE A 97 -12.25 -6.76 -17.97
N GLU A 98 -13.32 -6.32 -17.30
CA GLU A 98 -14.63 -7.03 -17.35
C GLU A 98 -15.11 -7.30 -18.79
N ASP A 99 -14.68 -6.49 -19.76
CA ASP A 99 -14.95 -6.66 -21.19
C ASP A 99 -14.27 -7.88 -21.84
N ASP A 100 -13.24 -8.47 -21.22
CA ASP A 100 -12.60 -9.70 -21.74
C ASP A 100 -13.56 -10.90 -21.67
N VAL A 101 -14.54 -10.87 -20.74
CA VAL A 101 -15.58 -11.91 -20.62
C VAL A 101 -16.58 -11.83 -21.78
N ASN A 102 -16.79 -10.64 -22.34
CA ASN A 102 -17.75 -10.42 -23.43
C ASN A 102 -17.21 -10.83 -24.81
N ASN A 103 -15.90 -11.13 -24.91
CA ASN A 103 -15.22 -11.49 -26.17
C ASN A 103 -14.65 -12.93 -26.19
N ALA A 104 -15.04 -13.79 -25.24
CA ALA A 104 -14.69 -15.22 -25.20
C ALA A 104 -15.81 -16.10 -25.77
#